data_AF-A0A2U2S6R2-F1
#
_entry.id   AF-A0A2U2S6R2-F1
#
_cell.length_a   1.000
_cell.length_b   1.000
_cell.length_c   1.000
_cell.angle_alpha   90.00
_cell.angle_beta   90.00
_cell.angle_gamma   90.00
#
_symmetry.space_group_name_H-M   'P 1'
#
loop_
_entity.id
_entity.type
_entity.pdbx_description
1 polymer ?
#
loop_
_entity_poly.entity_id
_entity_poly.type
_entity_poly.pdbx_seq_one_letter_code
_entity_poly.pdbx_strand_id
1 'polypeptide(L)'
;MVIPFGLGGPTRASSRRRSAALRGAAEARGVSRLYRGHRTHIGMKIGMKKRSVLLLIVTLLTTLGQASCASRQSLGLGIANPEDIGVTWQECAISQGFDWKQAETCFGHSMPLWDESEKANFGTRLDDMESLQLTIGQDIYRASLSGGLFPKEKYTLYKNGQVIQSLYGEFTSYSPNVSLQNIGGKAVWEFSDGNTATIVYDESDVRQLYGLDKAYRPYGLADKLIFIGQKDGKYFVVYDGWRVGPDFDEIAIAYCCEPVLWSVQYGQGRYLFWGSRNGQWYVVEIALRRE
;
A
#
# COMPACT_ATOMS: atom_id res chain seq x y z
N MET A 1 1.11 -1.75 21.13
CA MET A 1 1.78 -1.40 22.41
C MET A 1 3.25 -1.13 22.10
N VAL A 2 3.80 0.03 22.46
CA VAL A 2 5.25 0.31 22.28
C VAL A 2 5.99 -0.50 23.34
N ILE A 3 6.81 -1.46 22.92
CA ILE A 3 7.65 -2.25 23.83
C ILE A 3 8.77 -1.34 24.36
N PRO A 4 8.94 -1.16 25.69
CA PRO A 4 10.01 -0.33 26.22
C PRO A 4 11.32 -1.12 26.20
N PHE A 5 12.26 -0.73 25.33
CA PHE A 5 13.63 -1.22 25.41
C PHE A 5 14.40 -0.44 26.50
N GLY A 6 14.83 -1.18 27.52
CA GLY A 6 15.69 -0.67 28.59
C GLY A 6 17.05 -0.23 28.05
N LEU A 7 17.38 1.03 28.36
CA LEU A 7 18.66 1.66 28.06
C LEU A 7 19.80 1.01 28.86
N GLY A 8 20.76 0.43 28.16
CA GLY A 8 22.08 0.10 28.68
C GLY A 8 23.15 0.72 27.80
N GLY A 9 23.72 1.84 28.23
CA GLY A 9 25.05 2.31 27.81
C GLY A 9 25.95 2.47 29.04
N PRO A 10 27.21 2.94 28.92
CA PRO A 10 27.95 3.30 27.71
C PRO A 10 29.41 2.77 27.70
N THR A 11 30.09 2.84 26.54
CA THR A 11 31.54 3.10 26.53
C THR A 11 31.96 3.86 25.27
N ARG A 12 32.46 5.08 25.49
CA ARG A 12 33.15 5.92 24.51
C ARG A 12 34.49 5.29 24.13
N ALA A 13 34.80 5.27 22.84
CA ALA A 13 36.18 5.34 22.36
C ALA A 13 36.23 6.31 21.17
N SER A 14 36.96 7.41 21.38
CA SER A 14 37.27 8.42 20.38
C SER A 14 38.26 7.90 19.35
N SER A 15 38.05 8.20 18.06
CA SER A 15 39.19 8.42 17.18
C SER A 15 38.94 9.56 16.19
N ARG A 16 39.84 10.54 16.26
CA ARG A 16 40.06 11.61 15.29
C ARG A 16 40.73 10.99 14.07
N ARG A 17 40.32 11.35 12.85
CA ARG A 17 41.25 11.59 11.74
C ARG A 17 40.75 12.70 10.83
N ARG A 18 41.71 13.51 10.40
CA ARG A 18 41.62 14.75 9.64
C ARG A 18 41.48 14.49 8.14
N SER A 19 40.86 15.47 7.48
CA SER A 19 41.20 16.10 6.19
C SER A 19 41.51 15.23 4.96
N ALA A 20 40.81 15.50 3.86
CA ALA A 20 41.40 16.23 2.73
C ALA A 20 40.31 16.71 1.75
N ALA A 21 40.53 17.93 1.27
CA ALA A 21 39.77 18.62 0.25
C ALA A 21 39.93 17.98 -1.14
N LEU A 22 38.92 18.11 -2.00
CA LEU A 22 39.13 18.24 -3.44
C LEU A 22 38.10 19.21 -4.03
N ARG A 23 38.64 20.29 -4.60
CA ARG A 23 37.98 21.28 -5.43
C ARG A 23 37.71 20.66 -6.80
N GLY A 24 36.60 21.02 -7.43
CA GLY A 24 36.33 20.77 -8.84
C GLY A 24 35.22 21.67 -9.34
N ALA A 25 35.59 22.85 -9.83
CA ALA A 25 34.72 23.75 -10.56
C ALA A 25 34.61 23.31 -12.02
N ALA A 26 33.43 23.42 -12.63
CA ALA A 26 33.30 23.59 -14.07
C ALA A 26 31.98 24.32 -14.39
N GLU A 27 32.13 25.56 -14.85
CA GLU A 27 31.16 26.35 -15.61
C GLU A 27 30.68 25.60 -16.85
N ALA A 28 29.40 25.74 -17.19
CA ALA A 28 28.96 25.77 -18.59
C ALA A 28 27.76 26.72 -18.73
N ARG A 29 28.01 27.80 -19.46
CA ARG A 29 27.08 28.86 -19.85
C ARG A 29 26.29 28.47 -21.10
N GLY A 30 25.14 29.11 -21.25
CA GLY A 30 24.46 29.36 -22.54
C GLY A 30 23.39 28.32 -22.84
N VAL A 31 22.20 28.65 -23.36
CA VAL A 31 21.88 29.66 -24.37
C VAL A 31 20.38 29.97 -24.27
N SER A 32 20.06 31.26 -24.26
CA SER A 32 18.72 31.81 -24.47
C SER A 32 18.19 31.44 -25.85
N ARG A 33 16.94 30.97 -25.94
CA ARG A 33 16.13 31.11 -27.15
C ARG A 33 14.72 31.55 -26.81
N LEU A 34 14.49 32.84 -27.08
CA LEU A 34 13.18 33.42 -27.30
C LEU A 34 12.47 32.63 -28.41
N TYR A 35 11.28 32.11 -28.14
CA TYR A 35 10.27 31.87 -29.17
C TYR A 35 9.12 32.84 -28.97
N ARG A 36 8.95 33.68 -29.99
CA ARG A 36 7.95 34.75 -30.15
C ARG A 36 7.14 34.38 -31.39
N GLY A 37 5.81 34.50 -31.30
CA GLY A 37 4.88 34.37 -32.44
C GLY A 37 4.05 33.09 -32.35
N HIS A 38 2.75 33.05 -32.62
CA HIS A 38 1.84 34.03 -33.20
C HIS A 38 0.44 33.77 -32.64
N ARG A 39 -0.23 34.83 -32.17
CA ARG A 39 -1.68 34.85 -31.93
C ARG A 39 -2.39 35.01 -33.27
N THR A 40 -3.09 34.00 -33.73
CA THR A 40 -4.15 34.13 -34.74
C THR A 40 -5.49 34.12 -34.04
N HIS A 41 -6.07 35.30 -33.84
CA HIS A 41 -7.46 35.46 -33.46
C HIS A 41 -8.33 35.24 -34.70
N ILE A 42 -8.95 34.06 -34.81
CA ILE A 42 -10.06 33.85 -35.72
C ILE A 42 -11.35 34.17 -34.95
N GLY A 43 -11.88 35.37 -35.19
CA GLY A 43 -13.16 35.81 -34.66
C GLY A 43 -14.30 35.21 -35.48
N MET A 44 -14.88 34.12 -34.99
CA MET A 44 -16.12 33.56 -35.54
C MET A 44 -17.30 34.12 -34.72
N LYS A 45 -17.95 35.16 -35.24
CA LYS A 45 -19.20 35.71 -34.68
C LYS A 45 -20.35 34.76 -35.02
N ILE A 46 -20.63 33.81 -34.14
CA ILE A 46 -21.86 33.01 -34.17
C ILE A 46 -22.94 33.79 -33.42
N GLY A 47 -23.81 34.46 -34.18
CA GLY A 47 -25.02 35.11 -33.66
C GLY A 47 -26.08 34.08 -33.28
N MET A 48 -25.91 33.40 -32.15
CA MET A 48 -26.95 32.55 -31.57
C MET A 48 -27.88 33.37 -30.68
N LYS A 49 -29.18 33.28 -30.99
CA LYS A 49 -30.30 33.84 -30.20
C LYS A 49 -30.15 33.43 -28.73
N LYS A 50 -29.71 34.37 -27.89
CA LYS A 50 -29.35 34.20 -26.47
C LYS A 50 -30.48 33.65 -25.56
N ARG A 51 -31.73 33.55 -26.04
CA ARG A 51 -32.87 33.13 -25.20
C ARG A 51 -33.22 31.65 -25.32
N SER A 52 -32.83 30.92 -26.37
CA SER A 52 -33.16 29.48 -26.51
C SER A 52 -32.02 28.54 -26.10
N VAL A 53 -30.77 29.00 -26.09
CA VAL A 53 -29.60 28.17 -25.75
C VAL A 53 -29.46 27.98 -24.23
N LEU A 54 -29.89 28.97 -23.45
CA LEU A 54 -29.85 28.91 -21.99
C LEU A 54 -30.79 27.82 -21.44
N LEU A 55 -31.97 27.63 -22.07
CA LEU A 55 -32.95 26.63 -21.61
C LEU A 55 -32.49 25.19 -21.89
N LEU A 56 -31.79 24.95 -23.00
CA LEU A 56 -31.25 23.64 -23.39
C LEU A 56 -30.04 23.22 -22.55
N ILE A 57 -29.21 24.17 -22.13
CA ILE A 57 -28.08 23.91 -21.22
C ILE A 57 -28.58 23.58 -19.80
N VAL A 58 -29.62 24.27 -19.31
CA VAL A 58 -30.19 24.01 -17.98
C VAL A 58 -30.88 22.64 -17.90
N THR A 59 -31.54 22.18 -18.97
CA THR A 59 -32.16 20.83 -18.99
C THR A 59 -31.15 19.70 -19.14
N LEU A 60 -30.04 19.91 -19.87
CA LEU A 60 -28.98 18.89 -19.99
C LEU A 60 -28.17 18.74 -18.67
N LEU A 61 -28.00 19.84 -17.92
CA LEU A 61 -27.33 19.83 -16.61
C LEU A 61 -28.19 19.18 -15.51
N THR A 62 -29.52 19.24 -15.58
CA THR A 62 -30.38 18.58 -14.59
C THR A 62 -30.52 17.08 -14.81
N THR A 63 -30.40 16.58 -16.05
CA THR A 63 -30.44 15.12 -16.32
C THR A 63 -29.12 14.41 -16.05
N LEU A 64 -27.97 15.09 -16.14
CA LEU A 64 -26.66 14.51 -15.81
C LEU A 64 -26.34 14.52 -14.29
N GLY A 65 -27.10 15.29 -13.50
CA GLY A 65 -26.89 15.42 -12.05
C GLY A 65 -27.44 14.28 -11.20
N GLN A 66 -28.23 13.36 -11.76
CA GLN A 66 -28.86 12.27 -10.99
C GLN A 66 -28.27 10.88 -11.23
N ALA A 67 -27.32 10.71 -12.14
CA ALA A 67 -26.74 9.39 -12.44
C ALA A 67 -25.50 9.00 -11.58
N SER A 68 -24.90 9.93 -10.82
CA SER A 68 -23.59 9.67 -10.16
C SER A 68 -23.63 9.61 -8.64
N CYS A 69 -24.81 9.54 -8.03
CA CYS A 69 -24.95 9.25 -6.60
C CYS A 69 -25.63 7.89 -6.38
N ALA A 70 -25.27 6.87 -7.16
CA ALA A 70 -25.36 5.52 -6.64
C ALA A 70 -24.36 5.45 -5.49
N SER A 71 -24.86 5.54 -4.25
CA SER A 71 -24.05 5.27 -3.08
C SER A 71 -23.38 3.93 -3.32
N ARG A 72 -22.04 3.92 -3.36
CA ARG A 72 -21.29 2.66 -3.33
C ARG A 72 -21.65 2.04 -1.99
N GLN A 73 -22.68 1.18 -1.99
CA GLN A 73 -23.05 0.39 -0.83
C GLN A 73 -21.79 -0.37 -0.44
N SER A 74 -21.34 -0.18 0.80
CA SER A 74 -20.28 -1.01 1.36
C SER A 74 -20.71 -2.45 1.17
N LEU A 75 -19.90 -3.21 0.43
CA LEU A 75 -20.08 -4.65 0.35
C LEU A 75 -19.70 -5.15 1.73
N GLY A 76 -20.71 -5.54 2.52
CA GLY A 76 -20.47 -6.19 3.79
C GLY A 76 -19.55 -7.38 3.55
N LEU A 77 -18.47 -7.48 4.33
CA LEU A 77 -17.50 -8.55 4.18
C LEU A 77 -18.13 -9.86 4.67
N GLY A 78 -18.45 -10.75 3.73
CA GLY A 78 -18.93 -12.10 4.05
C GLY A 78 -17.87 -12.89 4.82
N ILE A 79 -18.30 -13.89 5.59
CA ILE A 79 -17.40 -14.82 6.29
C ILE A 79 -17.41 -16.14 5.52
N ALA A 80 -16.22 -16.69 5.27
CA ALA A 80 -16.07 -18.00 4.65
C ALA A 80 -15.12 -18.88 5.47
N ASN A 81 -15.37 -20.19 5.46
CA ASN A 81 -14.39 -21.12 5.97
C ASN A 81 -13.21 -21.18 4.99
N PRO A 82 -11.95 -21.31 5.49
CA PRO A 82 -10.77 -21.43 4.64
C PRO A 82 -10.92 -22.45 3.50
N GLU A 83 -11.45 -23.64 3.83
CA GLU A 83 -11.57 -24.74 2.88
C GLU A 83 -12.56 -24.47 1.74
N ASP A 84 -13.65 -23.74 2.01
CA ASP A 84 -14.70 -23.44 1.03
C ASP A 84 -14.22 -22.50 -0.09
N ILE A 85 -13.15 -21.75 0.18
CA ILE A 85 -12.55 -20.77 -0.74
C ILE A 85 -11.14 -21.19 -1.19
N GLY A 86 -10.78 -22.46 -0.98
CA GLY A 86 -9.57 -23.06 -1.55
C GLY A 86 -8.27 -22.73 -0.82
N VAL A 87 -8.32 -22.30 0.44
CA VAL A 87 -7.11 -22.06 1.25
C VAL A 87 -7.05 -22.96 2.48
N THR A 88 -5.84 -23.27 2.91
CA THR A 88 -5.58 -23.93 4.19
C THR A 88 -5.34 -22.89 5.28
N TRP A 89 -5.69 -23.23 6.51
CA TRP A 89 -5.43 -22.41 7.68
C TRP A 89 -4.76 -23.26 8.75
N GLN A 90 -3.52 -22.93 9.10
CA GLN A 90 -2.76 -23.65 10.12
C GLN A 90 -2.33 -22.67 11.20
N GLU A 91 -2.67 -22.96 12.47
CA GLU A 91 -2.25 -22.18 13.63
C GLU A 91 -1.35 -23.02 14.54
N CYS A 92 -0.32 -22.38 15.08
CA CYS A 92 0.55 -22.98 16.08
C CYS A 92 0.66 -22.05 17.28
N ALA A 93 0.26 -22.53 18.45
CA ALA A 93 0.41 -21.77 19.69
C ALA A 93 1.89 -21.56 20.00
N ILE A 94 2.25 -20.33 20.35
CA ILE A 94 3.62 -19.93 20.66
C ILE A 94 3.76 -19.76 22.17
N SER A 95 4.79 -20.39 22.73
CA SER A 95 5.03 -20.38 24.18
C SER A 95 6.13 -19.39 24.58
N GLN A 96 6.98 -18.97 23.65
CA GLN A 96 8.13 -18.10 23.92
C GLN A 96 8.37 -17.12 22.78
N GLY A 97 8.08 -15.83 23.01
CA GLY A 97 8.47 -14.71 22.14
C GLY A 97 8.11 -14.87 20.66
N PHE A 98 8.70 -14.04 19.81
CA PHE A 98 8.61 -14.19 18.35
C PHE A 98 9.84 -14.96 17.84
N ASP A 99 9.84 -16.29 18.00
CA ASP A 99 10.94 -17.18 17.61
C ASP A 99 10.60 -17.98 16.35
N TRP A 100 11.27 -17.65 15.24
CA TRP A 100 11.08 -18.32 13.96
C TRP A 100 11.34 -19.82 14.00
N LYS A 101 12.20 -20.33 14.90
CA LYS A 101 12.42 -21.78 15.00
C LYS A 101 11.16 -22.55 15.40
N GLN A 102 10.29 -21.96 16.22
CA GLN A 102 9.00 -22.56 16.55
C GLN A 102 8.08 -22.61 15.33
N ALA A 103 8.05 -21.54 14.52
CA ALA A 103 7.29 -21.51 13.28
C ALA A 103 7.81 -22.54 12.28
N GLU A 104 9.13 -22.61 12.07
CA GLU A 104 9.77 -23.60 11.18
C GLU A 104 9.47 -25.03 11.60
N THR A 105 9.53 -25.30 12.92
CA THR A 105 9.17 -26.62 13.48
C THR A 105 7.71 -26.96 13.23
N CYS A 106 6.81 -25.97 13.33
CA CYS A 106 5.38 -26.21 13.16
C CYS A 106 4.96 -26.41 11.70
N PHE A 107 5.48 -25.60 10.79
CA PHE A 107 5.08 -25.64 9.37
C PHE A 107 5.97 -26.58 8.53
N GLY A 108 7.11 -27.01 9.07
CA GLY A 108 8.01 -27.95 8.40
C GLY A 108 8.80 -27.34 7.23
N HIS A 109 9.03 -26.03 7.24
CA HIS A 109 9.87 -25.34 6.25
C HIS A 109 10.64 -24.18 6.89
N SER A 110 11.73 -23.77 6.25
CA SER A 110 12.59 -22.69 6.73
C SER A 110 11.98 -21.30 6.49
N MET A 111 12.44 -20.33 7.27
CA MET A 111 12.12 -18.91 7.16
C MET A 111 13.38 -18.10 6.80
N PRO A 112 13.25 -16.90 6.18
CA PRO A 112 12.01 -16.25 5.72
C PRO A 112 11.46 -16.88 4.42
N LEU A 113 10.19 -16.60 4.13
CA LEU A 113 9.47 -17.09 2.94
C LEU A 113 9.83 -16.38 1.63
N TRP A 114 10.73 -15.39 1.65
CA TRP A 114 10.98 -14.54 0.49
C TRP A 114 11.48 -15.33 -0.71
N ASP A 115 10.82 -15.14 -1.84
CA ASP A 115 11.25 -15.67 -3.13
C ASP A 115 11.66 -14.51 -4.04
N GLU A 116 12.88 -14.60 -4.57
CA GLU A 116 13.42 -13.64 -5.54
C GLU A 116 12.57 -13.61 -6.82
N SER A 117 11.91 -14.72 -7.17
CA SER A 117 11.04 -14.81 -8.34
C SER A 117 9.83 -13.87 -8.22
N GLU A 118 9.35 -13.64 -7.01
CA GLU A 118 8.19 -12.80 -6.73
C GLU A 118 8.54 -11.30 -6.73
N LYS A 119 9.83 -10.93 -6.68
CA LYS A 119 10.25 -9.51 -6.76
C LYS A 119 9.76 -8.83 -8.04
N ALA A 120 9.56 -9.58 -9.12
CA ALA A 120 9.02 -9.06 -10.37
C ALA A 120 7.58 -8.52 -10.22
N ASN A 121 6.84 -8.94 -9.19
CA ASN A 121 5.52 -8.43 -8.89
C ASN A 121 5.56 -7.07 -8.19
N PHE A 122 6.71 -6.65 -7.66
CA PHE A 122 6.84 -5.38 -6.94
C PHE A 122 7.29 -4.26 -7.88
N GLY A 123 6.77 -3.08 -7.62
CA GLY A 123 7.20 -1.86 -8.27
C GLY A 123 8.66 -1.54 -7.93
N THR A 124 9.38 -1.03 -8.92
CA THR A 124 10.74 -0.55 -8.74
C THR A 124 10.73 0.81 -8.07
N ARG A 125 11.61 1.00 -7.09
CA ARG A 125 11.86 2.32 -6.49
C ARG A 125 12.64 3.18 -7.47
N LEU A 126 12.22 4.42 -7.65
CA LEU A 126 12.87 5.40 -8.54
C LEU A 126 14.03 6.11 -7.84
N ASP A 127 14.78 6.91 -8.60
CA ASP A 127 15.97 7.64 -8.13
C ASP A 127 15.69 8.65 -7.00
N ASP A 128 14.42 9.07 -6.84
CA ASP A 128 14.00 9.93 -5.73
C ASP A 128 13.82 9.19 -4.40
N MET A 129 14.06 7.87 -4.39
CA MET A 129 13.99 6.95 -3.24
C MET A 129 12.60 6.81 -2.59
N GLU A 130 11.64 7.62 -2.97
CA GLU A 130 10.29 7.63 -2.40
C GLU A 130 9.26 7.10 -3.38
N SER A 131 9.43 7.35 -4.67
CA SER A 131 8.48 6.92 -5.69
C SER A 131 8.64 5.46 -6.03
N LEU A 132 7.51 4.80 -6.22
CA LEU A 132 7.40 3.43 -6.72
C LEU A 132 6.76 3.44 -8.10
N GLN A 133 7.27 2.64 -9.01
CA GLN A 133 6.71 2.48 -10.36
C GLN A 133 6.51 1.01 -10.69
N LEU A 134 5.37 0.67 -11.27
CA LEU A 134 5.00 -0.68 -11.67
C LEU A 134 4.38 -0.63 -13.06
N THR A 135 4.73 -1.58 -13.94
CA THR A 135 4.12 -1.72 -15.26
C THR A 135 3.28 -2.99 -15.30
N ILE A 136 2.01 -2.89 -15.70
CA ILE A 136 1.11 -4.03 -15.89
C ILE A 136 0.51 -3.90 -17.28
N GLY A 137 0.86 -4.84 -18.19
CA GLY A 137 0.46 -4.73 -19.59
C GLY A 137 0.99 -3.45 -20.23
N GLN A 138 0.08 -2.57 -20.67
CA GLN A 138 0.41 -1.26 -21.24
C GLN A 138 0.32 -0.11 -20.22
N ASP A 139 -0.15 -0.40 -19.01
CA ASP A 139 -0.40 0.60 -17.99
C ASP A 139 0.83 0.79 -17.09
N ILE A 140 1.16 2.05 -16.83
CA ILE A 140 2.21 2.45 -15.90
C ILE A 140 1.55 3.03 -14.66
N TYR A 141 1.74 2.35 -13.53
CA TYR A 141 1.33 2.80 -12.22
C TYR A 141 2.51 3.45 -11.50
N ARG A 142 2.25 4.57 -10.82
CA ARG A 142 3.26 5.27 -10.02
C ARG A 142 2.66 5.74 -8.71
N ALA A 143 3.26 5.38 -7.58
CA ALA A 143 2.95 5.97 -6.28
C ALA A 143 4.10 6.90 -5.89
N SER A 144 3.84 8.20 -5.77
CA SER A 144 4.89 9.19 -5.53
C SER A 144 4.50 10.25 -4.50
N LEU A 145 5.50 10.83 -3.86
CA LEU A 145 5.35 12.10 -3.16
C LEU A 145 4.91 13.18 -4.18
N SER A 146 3.90 13.96 -3.83
CA SER A 146 3.23 14.90 -4.76
C SER A 146 3.06 16.31 -4.16
N GLY A 147 3.69 16.57 -3.02
CA GLY A 147 3.64 17.84 -2.29
C GLY A 147 3.21 17.64 -0.85
N GLY A 148 2.87 18.72 -0.16
CA GLY A 148 2.47 18.71 1.25
C GLY A 148 3.26 19.72 2.08
N LEU A 149 2.87 19.86 3.35
CA LEU A 149 3.57 20.71 4.31
C LEU A 149 4.07 19.80 5.42
N PHE A 150 5.39 19.73 5.60
CA PHE A 150 6.00 18.97 6.67
C PHE A 150 5.34 19.31 8.02
N PRO A 151 4.95 18.31 8.84
CA PRO A 151 5.28 16.88 8.71
C PRO A 151 4.33 16.05 7.83
N LYS A 152 3.23 16.64 7.34
CA LYS A 152 2.19 15.92 6.60
C LYS A 152 2.35 16.06 5.10
N GLU A 153 2.77 14.97 4.49
CA GLU A 153 3.06 14.88 3.07
C GLU A 153 1.91 14.24 2.29
N LYS A 154 1.78 14.60 1.02
CA LYS A 154 0.78 14.09 0.10
C LYS A 154 1.40 13.07 -0.83
N TYR A 155 0.92 11.84 -0.76
CA TYR A 155 1.29 10.75 -1.66
C TYR A 155 0.15 10.52 -2.64
N THR A 156 0.47 10.30 -3.91
CA THR A 156 -0.52 10.10 -4.95
C THR A 156 -0.18 8.88 -5.79
N LEU A 157 -1.17 8.01 -5.99
CA LEU A 157 -1.15 6.92 -6.95
C LEU A 157 -1.67 7.44 -8.30
N TYR A 158 -0.90 7.18 -9.34
CA TYR A 158 -1.20 7.50 -10.72
C TYR A 158 -1.31 6.23 -11.56
N LYS A 159 -2.12 6.28 -12.61
CA LYS A 159 -2.15 5.32 -13.73
C LYS A 159 -2.02 6.10 -15.04
N ASN A 160 -0.98 5.84 -15.82
CA ASN A 160 -0.70 6.56 -17.08
C ASN A 160 -0.71 8.09 -16.91
N GLY A 161 -0.22 8.58 -15.76
CA GLY A 161 -0.21 9.99 -15.40
C GLY A 161 -1.54 10.56 -14.88
N GLN A 162 -2.63 9.79 -14.91
CA GLN A 162 -3.91 10.18 -14.31
C GLN A 162 -3.93 9.85 -12.83
N VAL A 163 -4.47 10.75 -12.01
CA VAL A 163 -4.59 10.54 -10.55
C VAL A 163 -5.70 9.51 -10.28
N ILE A 164 -5.35 8.48 -9.50
CA ILE A 164 -6.28 7.48 -9.00
C ILE A 164 -6.69 7.83 -7.56
N GLN A 165 -5.71 7.96 -6.67
CA GLN A 165 -5.94 8.21 -5.25
C GLN A 165 -4.83 9.10 -4.69
N SER A 166 -5.21 10.04 -3.82
CA SER A 166 -4.25 10.78 -2.98
C SER A 166 -4.51 10.50 -1.52
N LEU A 167 -3.43 10.32 -0.75
CA LEU A 167 -3.44 10.12 0.68
C LEU A 167 -2.46 11.09 1.32
N TYR A 168 -2.72 11.47 2.56
CA TYR A 168 -1.80 12.28 3.34
C TYR A 168 -1.31 11.47 4.52
N GLY A 169 -0.01 11.48 4.76
CA GLY A 169 0.57 10.82 5.91
C GLY A 169 1.82 11.51 6.39
N GLU A 170 2.24 11.13 7.58
CA GLU A 170 3.42 11.68 8.24
C GLU A 170 4.59 10.72 8.07
N PHE A 171 5.73 11.25 7.64
CA PHE A 171 6.97 10.48 7.64
C PHE A 171 7.40 10.25 9.10
N THR A 172 7.52 8.99 9.50
CA THR A 172 7.96 8.62 10.86
C THR A 172 9.32 7.94 10.82
N SER A 173 9.40 6.67 11.19
CA SER A 173 10.60 5.83 11.04
C SER A 173 10.70 5.18 9.66
N TYR A 174 9.66 5.31 8.84
CA TYR A 174 9.59 4.82 7.47
C TYR A 174 8.67 5.70 6.62
N SER A 175 8.83 5.61 5.29
CA SER A 175 7.96 6.27 4.32
C SER A 175 6.57 5.64 4.35
N PRO A 176 5.48 6.44 4.38
CA PRO A 176 4.13 5.93 4.23
C PRO A 176 3.86 5.23 2.90
N ASN A 177 4.69 5.46 1.88
CA ASN A 177 4.61 4.81 0.57
C ASN A 177 5.26 3.41 0.60
N VAL A 178 4.58 2.45 1.23
CA VAL A 178 5.16 1.17 1.62
C VAL A 178 5.48 0.28 0.42
N SER A 179 4.48 -0.07 -0.39
CA SER A 179 4.65 -1.02 -1.49
C SER A 179 3.68 -0.74 -2.64
N LEU A 180 4.09 -1.10 -3.86
CA LEU A 180 3.26 -1.10 -5.06
C LEU A 180 3.46 -2.45 -5.73
N GLN A 181 2.40 -3.22 -5.98
CA GLN A 181 2.48 -4.62 -6.39
C GLN A 181 1.50 -4.93 -7.53
N ASN A 182 1.83 -5.94 -8.35
CA ASN A 182 0.95 -6.57 -9.31
C ASN A 182 0.41 -7.87 -8.70
N ILE A 183 -0.91 -7.94 -8.47
CA ILE A 183 -1.60 -9.14 -8.00
C ILE A 183 -2.68 -9.48 -9.02
N GLY A 184 -2.52 -10.58 -9.75
CA GLY A 184 -3.50 -11.03 -10.75
C GLY A 184 -3.77 -10.02 -11.87
N GLY A 185 -2.76 -9.26 -12.28
CA GLY A 185 -2.90 -8.21 -13.31
C GLY A 185 -3.54 -6.92 -12.78
N LYS A 186 -3.62 -6.74 -11.46
CA LYS A 186 -4.18 -5.54 -10.82
C LYS A 186 -3.13 -4.86 -9.97
N ALA A 187 -3.07 -3.53 -10.06
CA ALA A 187 -2.19 -2.72 -9.23
C ALA A 187 -2.71 -2.67 -7.79
N VAL A 188 -1.80 -2.85 -6.84
CA VAL A 188 -2.07 -2.85 -5.41
C VAL A 188 -1.07 -1.91 -4.73
N TRP A 189 -1.56 -0.80 -4.20
CA TRP A 189 -0.75 0.19 -3.49
C TRP A 189 -1.01 0.10 -1.99
N GLU A 190 0.02 -0.20 -1.21
CA GLU A 190 -0.02 -0.16 0.25
C GLU A 190 0.49 1.18 0.76
N PHE A 191 -0.31 1.79 1.62
CA PHE A 191 0.02 3.04 2.28
C PHE A 191 -0.16 2.91 3.79
N SER A 192 0.84 3.27 4.59
CA SER A 192 0.74 3.23 6.06
C SER A 192 1.64 4.26 6.73
N ASP A 193 1.08 5.19 7.50
CA ASP A 193 1.84 6.11 8.37
C ASP A 193 1.73 5.75 9.87
N GLY A 194 1.16 4.57 10.17
CA GLY A 194 0.83 4.11 11.53
C GLY A 194 -0.55 4.54 12.01
N ASN A 195 -0.96 5.79 11.73
CA ASN A 195 -2.29 6.29 12.07
C ASN A 195 -3.35 5.86 11.05
N THR A 196 -3.01 5.98 9.77
CA THR A 196 -3.75 5.51 8.61
C THR A 196 -2.99 4.35 8.01
N ALA A 197 -3.69 3.27 7.70
CA ALA A 197 -3.16 2.19 6.88
C ALA A 197 -4.23 1.71 5.93
N THR A 198 -3.92 1.65 4.63
CA THR A 198 -4.86 1.24 3.61
C THR A 198 -4.18 0.55 2.45
N ILE A 199 -5.00 -0.12 1.65
CA ILE A 199 -4.64 -0.72 0.37
C ILE A 199 -5.56 -0.12 -0.68
N VAL A 200 -4.97 0.44 -1.74
CA VAL A 200 -5.71 0.76 -2.96
C VAL A 200 -5.52 -0.42 -3.91
N TYR A 201 -6.58 -1.18 -4.13
CA TYR A 201 -6.61 -2.34 -4.99
C TYR A 201 -7.53 -2.06 -6.17
N ASP A 202 -6.99 -2.20 -7.39
CA ASP A 202 -7.77 -1.99 -8.63
C ASP A 202 -8.51 -0.64 -8.59
N GLU A 203 -7.74 0.41 -8.29
CA GLU A 203 -8.21 1.81 -8.23
C GLU A 203 -9.22 2.11 -7.10
N SER A 204 -9.45 1.17 -6.17
CA SER A 204 -10.39 1.32 -5.05
C SER A 204 -9.72 1.16 -3.68
N ASP A 205 -10.00 2.07 -2.74
CA ASP A 205 -9.58 1.92 -1.34
C ASP A 205 -10.39 0.80 -0.66
N VAL A 206 -9.72 -0.28 -0.25
CA VAL A 206 -10.40 -1.46 0.32
C VAL A 206 -11.08 -1.19 1.65
N ARG A 207 -10.66 -0.15 2.40
CA ARG A 207 -11.35 0.24 3.64
C ARG A 207 -12.73 0.78 3.34
N GLN A 208 -12.89 1.58 2.30
CA GLN A 208 -14.19 2.09 1.90
C GLN A 208 -15.07 0.96 1.35
N LEU A 209 -14.47 0.06 0.57
CA LEU A 209 -15.17 -1.09 -0.03
C LEU A 209 -15.80 -1.99 1.03
N TYR A 210 -15.02 -2.38 2.04
CA TYR A 210 -15.42 -3.36 3.06
C TYR A 210 -15.79 -2.74 4.42
N GLY A 211 -15.78 -1.41 4.54
CA GLY A 211 -16.06 -0.70 5.79
C GLY A 211 -15.08 -1.04 6.91
N LEU A 212 -13.78 -0.96 6.62
CA LEU A 212 -12.67 -1.24 7.55
C LEU A 212 -12.09 0.05 8.12
N ASP A 213 -11.49 -0.04 9.30
CA ASP A 213 -10.71 1.07 9.87
C ASP A 213 -9.33 1.14 9.20
N LYS A 214 -8.68 -0.01 9.03
CA LYS A 214 -7.34 -0.14 8.45
C LYS A 214 -7.18 -1.43 7.62
N ALA A 215 -6.23 -1.40 6.68
CA ALA A 215 -5.88 -2.55 5.85
C ALA A 215 -4.35 -2.59 5.61
N TYR A 216 -3.75 -3.77 5.72
CA TYR A 216 -2.30 -3.94 5.83
C TYR A 216 -1.78 -5.13 5.04
N ARG A 217 -0.50 -5.04 4.61
CA ARG A 217 0.33 -6.15 4.14
C ARG A 217 -0.33 -6.95 3.00
N PRO A 218 -0.68 -6.31 1.86
CA PRO A 218 -1.26 -7.03 0.74
C PRO A 218 -0.26 -8.04 0.17
N TYR A 219 -0.78 -9.18 -0.27
CA TYR A 219 -0.04 -10.20 -0.99
C TYR A 219 -0.94 -10.91 -2.02
N GLY A 220 -0.33 -11.47 -3.05
CA GLY A 220 -1.02 -12.26 -4.07
C GLY A 220 -0.92 -13.75 -3.79
N LEU A 221 -2.06 -14.39 -3.50
CA LEU A 221 -2.16 -15.84 -3.28
C LEU A 221 -3.05 -16.46 -4.36
N ALA A 222 -2.43 -17.15 -5.34
CA ALA A 222 -3.05 -17.54 -6.61
C ALA A 222 -3.73 -16.36 -7.32
N ASP A 223 -2.99 -15.29 -7.58
CA ASP A 223 -3.49 -14.10 -8.27
C ASP A 223 -4.65 -13.36 -7.58
N LYS A 224 -5.01 -13.78 -6.37
CA LYS A 224 -6.05 -13.16 -5.55
C LYS A 224 -5.44 -12.41 -4.39
N LEU A 225 -6.04 -11.28 -4.05
CA LEU A 225 -5.58 -10.43 -2.94
C LEU A 225 -5.87 -11.11 -1.60
N ILE A 226 -4.82 -11.27 -0.79
CA ILE A 226 -4.91 -11.53 0.65
C ILE A 226 -4.31 -10.35 1.42
N PHE A 227 -4.93 -9.97 2.54
CA PHE A 227 -4.43 -8.90 3.41
C PHE A 227 -5.01 -8.99 4.83
N ILE A 228 -4.48 -8.19 5.76
CA ILE A 228 -5.05 -8.04 7.11
C ILE A 228 -5.95 -6.82 7.15
N GLY A 229 -7.22 -7.03 7.50
CA GLY A 229 -8.17 -5.97 7.83
C GLY A 229 -8.19 -5.70 9.34
N GLN A 230 -8.51 -4.47 9.72
CA GLN A 230 -8.85 -4.08 11.08
C GLN A 230 -10.21 -3.40 11.12
N LYS A 231 -11.06 -3.78 12.08
CA LYS A 231 -12.33 -3.12 12.35
C LYS A 231 -12.68 -3.23 13.84
N ASP A 232 -13.15 -2.15 14.44
CA ASP A 232 -13.60 -2.10 15.83
C ASP A 232 -12.53 -2.64 16.82
N GLY A 233 -11.26 -2.35 16.49
CA GLY A 233 -10.10 -2.79 17.29
C GLY A 233 -9.70 -4.26 17.13
N LYS A 234 -10.41 -5.06 16.33
CA LYS A 234 -10.05 -6.45 16.01
C LYS A 234 -9.38 -6.56 14.65
N TYR A 235 -8.50 -7.54 14.51
CA TYR A 235 -7.82 -7.87 13.26
C TYR A 235 -8.34 -9.18 12.70
N PHE A 236 -8.40 -9.30 11.37
CA PHE A 236 -8.78 -10.53 10.67
C PHE A 236 -8.15 -10.56 9.28
N VAL A 237 -8.15 -11.73 8.67
CA VAL A 237 -7.65 -11.90 7.30
C VAL A 237 -8.80 -11.72 6.31
N VAL A 238 -8.49 -11.03 5.22
CA VAL A 238 -9.37 -10.91 4.06
C VAL A 238 -8.69 -11.59 2.88
N TYR A 239 -9.37 -12.53 2.23
CA TYR A 239 -8.91 -13.18 1.00
C TYR A 239 -10.02 -13.14 -0.04
N ASP A 240 -9.72 -12.59 -1.22
CA ASP A 240 -10.66 -12.52 -2.35
C ASP A 240 -12.04 -11.92 -1.97
N GLY A 241 -12.03 -10.91 -1.08
CA GLY A 241 -13.24 -10.24 -0.60
C GLY A 241 -13.99 -10.99 0.51
N TRP A 242 -13.48 -12.11 1.01
CA TRP A 242 -14.03 -12.85 2.14
C TRP A 242 -13.22 -12.64 3.40
N ARG A 243 -13.89 -12.49 4.55
CA ARG A 243 -13.25 -12.65 5.85
C ARG A 243 -12.99 -14.13 6.09
N VAL A 244 -11.77 -14.46 6.45
CA VAL A 244 -11.31 -15.85 6.60
C VAL A 244 -10.72 -16.06 7.99
N GLY A 245 -11.13 -17.16 8.61
CA GLY A 245 -10.61 -17.56 9.91
C GLY A 245 -11.12 -16.69 11.07
N PRO A 246 -10.56 -16.91 12.28
CA PRO A 246 -10.93 -16.21 13.49
C PRO A 246 -10.42 -14.76 13.56
N ASP A 247 -11.00 -13.99 14.49
CA ASP A 247 -10.48 -12.67 14.87
C ASP A 247 -9.25 -12.77 15.77
N PHE A 248 -8.44 -11.72 15.73
CA PHE A 248 -7.28 -11.50 16.57
C PHE A 248 -7.40 -10.19 17.34
N ASP A 249 -6.91 -10.19 18.57
CA ASP A 249 -6.78 -9.01 19.42
C ASP A 249 -5.63 -8.12 18.93
N GLU A 250 -4.55 -8.75 18.44
CA GLU A 250 -3.38 -8.08 17.88
C GLU A 250 -2.78 -8.93 16.77
N ILE A 251 -2.24 -8.28 15.73
CA ILE A 251 -1.34 -8.91 14.76
C ILE A 251 -0.05 -8.08 14.69
N ALA A 252 1.10 -8.75 14.67
CA ALA A 252 2.40 -8.11 14.57
C ALA A 252 2.59 -7.50 13.16
N ILE A 253 2.48 -6.18 13.06
CA ILE A 253 2.64 -5.42 11.81
C ILE A 253 3.73 -4.37 12.00
N ALA A 254 4.79 -4.46 11.22
CA ALA A 254 5.91 -3.54 11.25
C ALA A 254 6.50 -3.38 9.83
N TYR A 255 6.99 -2.18 9.54
CA TYR A 255 7.51 -1.82 8.22
C TYR A 255 8.98 -1.44 8.23
N CYS A 256 9.59 -1.32 9.40
CA CYS A 256 10.98 -0.92 9.54
C CYS A 256 11.64 -1.56 10.75
N CYS A 257 12.97 -1.42 10.75
CA CYS A 257 13.85 -1.79 11.85
C CYS A 257 13.75 -3.29 12.19
N GLU A 258 14.25 -3.67 13.35
CA GLU A 258 14.25 -5.04 13.84
C GLU A 258 12.84 -5.67 13.90
N PRO A 259 11.75 -4.94 14.24
CA PRO A 259 10.41 -5.53 14.30
C PRO A 259 9.87 -6.08 12.98
N VAL A 260 10.38 -5.62 11.82
CA VAL A 260 9.97 -6.17 10.51
C VAL A 260 10.26 -7.67 10.41
N LEU A 261 11.25 -8.16 11.18
CA LEU A 261 11.60 -9.57 11.24
C LEU A 261 10.46 -10.42 11.79
N TRP A 262 9.51 -9.86 12.56
CA TRP A 262 8.34 -10.57 13.09
C TRP A 262 7.04 -10.03 12.52
N SER A 263 7.10 -9.22 11.47
CA SER A 263 5.90 -8.81 10.75
C SER A 263 5.41 -9.94 9.85
N VAL A 264 4.22 -9.74 9.29
CA VAL A 264 3.63 -10.58 8.24
C VAL A 264 4.67 -10.93 7.20
N GLN A 265 4.91 -12.22 7.00
CA GLN A 265 5.75 -12.76 5.96
C GLN A 265 4.87 -13.33 4.85
N TYR A 266 5.36 -13.26 3.63
CA TYR A 266 4.70 -13.87 2.49
C TYR A 266 5.75 -14.26 1.46
N GLY A 267 5.37 -15.19 0.60
CA GLY A 267 6.23 -15.75 -0.42
C GLY A 267 6.00 -17.25 -0.59
N GLN A 268 6.38 -17.79 -1.74
CA GLN A 268 6.25 -19.22 -2.05
C GLN A 268 4.80 -19.71 -1.95
N GLY A 269 3.83 -18.84 -2.29
CA GLY A 269 2.40 -19.15 -2.19
C GLY A 269 1.89 -19.30 -0.77
N ARG A 270 2.51 -18.59 0.19
CA ARG A 270 2.15 -18.62 1.61
C ARG A 270 2.02 -17.21 2.15
N TYR A 271 1.11 -17.05 3.10
CA TYR A 271 0.87 -15.81 3.84
C TYR A 271 0.86 -16.12 5.33
N LEU A 272 1.79 -15.52 6.06
CA LEU A 272 2.10 -15.91 7.43
C LEU A 272 2.17 -14.69 8.34
N PHE A 273 1.63 -14.81 9.54
CA PHE A 273 1.69 -13.72 10.52
C PHE A 273 1.69 -14.25 11.95
N TRP A 274 2.08 -13.37 12.88
CA TRP A 274 1.97 -13.62 14.30
C TRP A 274 0.77 -12.85 14.84
N GLY A 275 -0.16 -13.53 15.52
CA GLY A 275 -1.37 -12.91 16.06
C GLY A 275 -1.67 -13.40 17.47
N SER A 276 -2.32 -12.56 18.27
CA SER A 276 -2.81 -12.94 19.60
C SER A 276 -4.33 -13.00 19.66
N ARG A 277 -4.85 -13.97 20.41
CA ARG A 277 -6.27 -14.14 20.70
C ARG A 277 -6.43 -14.66 22.12
N ASN A 278 -7.18 -13.95 22.95
CA ASN A 278 -7.42 -14.27 24.36
C ASN A 278 -6.12 -14.42 25.17
N GLY A 279 -5.13 -13.55 24.90
CA GLY A 279 -3.83 -13.55 25.58
C GLY A 279 -2.85 -14.65 25.13
N GLN A 280 -3.26 -15.57 24.25
CA GLN A 280 -2.39 -16.56 23.64
C GLN A 280 -1.89 -16.06 22.28
N TRP A 281 -0.58 -16.17 22.02
CA TRP A 281 0.02 -15.89 20.71
C TRP A 281 0.04 -17.13 19.83
N TYR A 282 -0.13 -16.91 18.54
CA TYR A 282 -0.10 -17.90 17.48
C TYR A 282 0.81 -17.40 16.36
N VAL A 283 1.50 -18.32 15.71
CA VAL A 283 1.93 -18.12 14.32
C VAL A 283 0.91 -18.82 13.42
N VAL A 284 0.48 -18.11 12.39
CA VAL A 284 -0.60 -18.54 11.49
C VAL A 284 -0.05 -18.57 10.08
N GLU A 285 -0.26 -19.68 9.38
CA GLU A 285 0.03 -19.82 7.96
C GLU A 285 -1.27 -20.04 7.18
N ILE A 286 -1.37 -19.32 6.06
CA ILE A 286 -2.41 -19.46 5.06
C ILE A 286 -1.73 -19.79 3.74
N ALA A 287 -2.17 -20.85 3.10
CA ALA A 287 -1.63 -21.30 1.82
C ALA A 287 -2.77 -21.80 0.93
N LEU A 288 -2.48 -22.03 -0.35
CA LEU A 288 -3.44 -22.68 -1.24
C LEU A 288 -3.59 -24.15 -0.86
N ARG A 289 -4.83 -24.64 -0.92
CA ARG A 289 -5.09 -26.08 -0.83
C ARG A 289 -4.45 -26.75 -2.05
N ARG A 290 -3.55 -27.71 -1.81
CA ARG A 290 -3.08 -28.61 -2.87
C ARG A 290 -4.22 -29.56 -3.20
N GLU A 291 -4.65 -29.56 -4.46
CA GLU A 291 -5.58 -30.56 -5.00
C GLU A 291 -4.95 -31.96 -5.01
#